data_AF-A0A5B2VEX0-F1
#
_entry.id   AF-A0A5B2VEX0-F1
#
_cell.length_a   1.000
_cell.length_b   1.000
_cell.length_c   1.000
_cell.angle_alpha   90.00
_cell.angle_beta   90.00
_cell.angle_gamma   90.00
#
_symmetry.space_group_name_H-M   'P 1'
#
loop_
_entity.id
_entity.type
_entity.pdbx_description
1 polymer ?
#
loop_
_entity_poly.entity_id
_entity_poly.type
_entity_poly.pdbx_seq_one_letter_code
_entity_poly.pdbx_strand_id
1 'polypeptide(L)'
;MREFWVSSGHHLTRRTEGGGLLVTDELLLAYLARPELVPPPEACDAERALHAALLADPRRAVSPAEIEALADPDARENWGFMTAFRDRLAAAPTVEAAYLDLVRRGAGAVPPLFLNQLVHLILRNALDGVDDPYVLRAAELFYRPQRASRHEGALLLADAEVIEAREAERPRSPLLAMFGEGGEPDLDVLDDGNAWTYWSRSDAHTMALNLGSNPKSRAGLARAVEAFVRHLLHETVSVEPVAEMRDADWRWFTGLDAEATRIGNALWRGEAPGQDEIERVLALFRLTFADTSRVEPSVGSRPVYLILAMTADRLVRVKPQNLVTGLPLVEGARAA
;
A
#
# COMPACT_ATOMS: atom_id res chain seq x y z
N MET A 1 13.86 3.27 20.09
CA MET A 1 12.80 2.63 19.28
C MET A 1 13.49 1.80 18.21
N ARG A 2 12.97 0.63 17.84
CA ARG A 2 13.59 -0.18 16.78
C ARG A 2 13.28 0.44 15.43
N GLU A 3 14.29 0.60 14.59
CA GLU A 3 14.10 1.14 13.25
C GLU A 3 13.55 0.04 12.33
N PHE A 4 12.64 0.42 11.43
CA PHE A 4 12.07 -0.44 10.41
C PHE A 4 11.74 0.38 9.17
N TRP A 5 11.76 -0.26 8.00
CA TRP A 5 11.47 0.38 6.71
C TRP A 5 12.28 1.65 6.48
N VAL A 6 13.60 1.56 6.62
CA VAL A 6 14.50 2.69 6.37
C VAL A 6 14.32 3.21 4.94
N SER A 7 14.04 2.30 4.00
CA SER A 7 13.75 2.56 2.60
C SER A 7 12.46 3.35 2.34
N SER A 8 11.60 3.54 3.35
CA SER A 8 10.41 4.41 3.24
C SER A 8 10.76 5.88 3.00
N GLY A 9 11.98 6.30 3.35
CA GLY A 9 12.39 7.70 3.31
C GLY A 9 11.88 8.53 4.50
N HIS A 10 11.31 7.90 5.55
CA HIS A 10 10.82 8.60 6.74
C HIS A 10 11.89 9.49 7.38
N HIS A 11 13.15 9.04 7.41
CA HIS A 11 14.30 9.78 7.93
C HIS A 11 14.64 11.06 7.15
N LEU A 12 14.12 11.21 5.92
CA LEU A 12 14.29 12.41 5.10
C LEU A 12 13.24 13.47 5.39
N THR A 13 12.21 13.14 6.17
CA THR A 13 11.09 14.04 6.49
C THR A 13 11.16 14.53 7.93
N ARG A 14 10.25 15.44 8.30
CA ARG A 14 10.10 15.95 9.67
C ARG A 14 8.62 15.96 10.03
N ARG A 15 8.27 15.59 11.26
CA ARG A 15 6.88 15.66 11.74
C ARG A 15 6.48 17.11 11.99
N THR A 16 5.26 17.47 11.57
CA THR A 16 4.59 18.71 11.97
C THR A 16 4.02 18.57 13.37
N GLU A 17 3.56 19.68 13.96
CA GLU A 17 2.82 19.66 15.22
C GLU A 17 1.56 18.80 15.15
N GLY A 18 0.92 18.72 13.97
CA GLY A 18 -0.25 17.86 13.72
C GLY A 18 0.09 16.38 13.50
N GLY A 19 1.37 15.99 13.57
CA GLY A 19 1.81 14.60 13.43
C GLY A 19 2.00 14.12 11.98
N GLY A 20 1.63 14.91 10.98
CA GLY A 20 1.91 14.61 9.57
C GLY A 20 3.36 14.90 9.17
N LEU A 21 3.79 14.44 8.00
CA LEU A 21 5.16 14.60 7.51
C LEU A 21 5.31 15.80 6.58
N LEU A 22 6.30 16.65 6.86
CA LEU A 22 6.70 17.75 5.97
C LEU A 22 7.36 17.21 4.70
N VAL A 23 7.05 17.88 3.59
CA VAL A 23 7.72 17.67 2.30
C VAL A 23 9.02 18.48 2.29
N THR A 24 10.12 17.81 2.62
CA THR A 24 11.46 18.39 2.72
C THR A 24 12.19 18.36 1.38
N ASP A 25 13.27 19.14 1.26
CA ASP A 25 14.10 19.08 0.05
C ASP A 25 14.81 17.73 -0.07
N GLU A 26 15.22 17.15 1.06
CA GLU A 26 15.84 15.84 1.15
C GLU A 26 14.91 14.73 0.62
N LEU A 27 13.61 14.82 0.90
CA LEU A 27 12.62 13.90 0.34
C LEU A 27 12.52 14.07 -1.19
N LEU A 28 12.44 15.31 -1.68
CA LEU A 28 12.34 15.57 -3.12
C LEU A 28 13.59 15.12 -3.89
N LEU A 29 14.78 15.33 -3.31
CA LEU A 29 16.05 14.86 -3.85
C LEU A 29 16.11 13.33 -3.93
N ALA A 30 15.51 12.62 -2.97
CA ALA A 30 15.46 11.15 -3.01
C ALA A 30 14.66 10.62 -4.21
N TYR A 31 13.61 11.33 -4.63
CA TYR A 31 12.91 11.02 -5.87
C TYR A 31 13.81 11.26 -7.09
N LEU A 32 14.53 12.37 -7.15
CA LEU A 32 15.43 12.72 -8.25
C LEU A 32 16.66 11.80 -8.36
N ALA A 33 16.99 11.08 -7.28
CA ALA A 33 18.07 10.10 -7.23
C ALA A 33 17.66 8.70 -7.72
N ARG A 34 16.38 8.49 -8.05
CA ARG A 34 15.87 7.23 -8.57
C ARG A 34 16.49 6.93 -9.95
N PRO A 35 16.92 5.69 -10.24
CA PRO A 35 17.54 5.34 -11.53
C PRO A 35 16.70 5.74 -12.74
N GLU A 36 15.38 5.73 -12.61
CA GLU A 36 14.42 6.11 -13.66
C GLU A 36 14.46 7.61 -14.01
N LEU A 37 15.04 8.46 -13.16
CA LEU A 37 15.13 9.92 -13.33
C LEU A 37 16.57 10.43 -13.40
N VAL A 38 17.56 9.59 -13.08
CA VAL A 38 18.97 9.92 -13.26
C VAL A 38 19.25 9.85 -14.77
N PRO A 39 19.65 10.98 -15.41
CA PRO A 39 19.88 10.98 -16.85
C PRO A 39 20.94 9.96 -17.23
N PRO A 40 20.69 9.07 -18.20
CA PRO A 40 21.68 8.11 -18.64
C PRO A 40 22.83 8.80 -19.38
N PRO A 41 23.97 8.12 -19.61
CA PRO A 41 25.13 8.72 -20.29
C PRO A 41 24.80 9.36 -21.65
N GLU A 42 23.85 8.78 -22.37
CA GLU A 42 23.37 9.21 -23.69
C GLU A 42 22.30 10.31 -23.66
N ALA A 43 21.88 10.76 -22.47
CA ALA A 43 20.88 11.81 -22.32
C ALA A 43 21.22 13.07 -23.13
N CYS A 44 20.22 13.88 -23.46
CA CYS A 44 20.48 15.16 -24.12
C CYS A 44 20.96 16.23 -23.11
N ASP A 45 21.56 17.32 -23.59
CA ASP A 45 22.02 18.42 -22.72
C ASP A 45 20.88 19.06 -21.93
N ALA A 46 19.68 19.15 -22.53
CA ALA A 46 18.49 19.69 -21.89
C ALA A 46 18.07 18.87 -20.66
N GLU A 47 18.08 17.55 -20.79
CA GLU A 47 17.76 16.64 -19.68
C GLU A 47 18.77 16.73 -18.54
N ARG A 48 20.07 16.69 -18.87
CA ARG A 48 21.14 16.88 -17.88
C ARG A 48 21.04 18.22 -17.16
N ALA A 49 20.74 19.28 -17.89
CA ALA A 49 20.58 20.62 -17.33
C ALA A 49 19.35 20.71 -16.42
N LEU A 50 18.22 20.10 -16.82
CA LEU A 50 17.01 20.03 -16.01
C LEU A 50 17.27 19.27 -14.70
N HIS A 51 17.87 18.09 -14.79
CA HIS A 51 18.22 17.28 -13.60
C HIS A 51 19.15 18.04 -12.66
N ALA A 52 20.24 18.63 -13.19
CA ALA A 52 21.19 19.40 -12.38
C ALA A 52 20.54 20.62 -11.72
N ALA A 53 19.64 21.33 -12.42
CA ALA A 53 18.92 22.46 -11.87
C ALA A 53 18.00 22.04 -10.70
N LEU A 54 17.35 20.88 -10.80
CA LEU A 54 16.48 20.35 -9.76
C LEU A 54 17.25 19.75 -8.59
N LEU A 55 18.46 19.21 -8.80
CA LEU A 55 19.34 18.85 -7.70
C LEU A 55 19.80 20.08 -6.89
N ALA A 56 19.96 21.22 -7.54
CA ALA A 56 20.35 22.48 -6.87
C ALA A 56 19.17 23.15 -6.16
N ASP A 57 17.98 23.12 -6.77
CA ASP A 57 16.73 23.66 -6.21
C ASP A 57 15.57 22.70 -6.50
N PRO A 58 15.29 21.73 -5.59
CA PRO A 58 14.28 20.70 -5.82
C PRO A 58 12.87 21.25 -6.03
N ARG A 59 12.57 22.45 -5.50
CA ARG A 59 11.25 23.08 -5.61
C ARG A 59 11.13 24.05 -6.79
N ARG A 60 12.20 24.22 -7.58
CA ARG A 60 12.17 25.06 -8.78
C ARG A 60 11.02 24.66 -9.71
N ALA A 61 10.24 25.64 -10.14
CA ALA A 61 9.22 25.45 -11.16
C ALA A 61 9.85 24.99 -12.48
N VAL A 62 9.23 23.99 -13.12
CA VAL A 62 9.64 23.48 -14.43
C VAL A 62 8.57 23.85 -15.43
N SER A 63 8.96 24.57 -16.48
CA SER A 63 8.04 24.95 -17.55
C SER A 63 7.79 23.77 -18.51
N PRO A 64 6.61 23.71 -19.16
CA PRO A 64 6.37 22.70 -20.20
C PRO A 64 7.40 22.75 -21.33
N ALA A 65 7.93 23.94 -21.65
CA ALA A 65 8.96 24.12 -22.68
C ALA A 65 10.31 23.46 -22.31
N GLU A 66 10.67 23.44 -21.02
CA GLU A 66 11.85 22.71 -20.54
C GLU A 66 11.68 21.20 -20.75
N ILE A 67 10.47 20.65 -20.54
CA ILE A 67 10.18 19.24 -20.79
C ILE A 67 10.17 18.95 -22.30
N GLU A 68 9.49 19.75 -23.12
CA GLU A 68 9.43 19.55 -24.58
C GLU A 68 10.83 19.60 -25.25
N ALA A 69 11.78 20.30 -24.65
CA ALA A 69 13.15 20.38 -25.14
C ALA A 69 13.96 19.06 -24.98
N LEU A 70 13.48 18.09 -24.18
CA LEU A 70 14.11 16.79 -24.07
C LEU A 70 13.94 16.02 -25.39
N ALA A 71 15.04 15.42 -25.87
CA ALA A 71 15.06 14.71 -27.15
C ALA A 71 14.32 13.37 -27.09
N ASP A 72 14.43 12.66 -25.97
CA ASP A 72 13.81 11.36 -25.76
C ASP A 72 12.33 11.50 -25.32
N PRO A 73 11.38 10.95 -26.09
CA PRO A 73 9.97 10.92 -25.71
C PRO A 73 9.69 10.26 -24.35
N ASP A 74 10.43 9.20 -24.00
CA ASP A 74 10.21 8.47 -22.75
C ASP A 74 10.70 9.32 -21.57
N ALA A 75 11.83 10.02 -21.74
CA ALA A 75 12.29 11.00 -20.76
C ALA A 75 11.27 12.14 -20.57
N ARG A 76 10.66 12.65 -21.64
CA ARG A 76 9.60 13.68 -21.54
C ARG A 76 8.43 13.21 -20.71
N GLU A 77 7.97 11.99 -20.94
CA GLU A 77 6.87 11.41 -20.18
C GLU A 77 7.24 11.24 -18.69
N ASN A 78 8.40 10.66 -18.39
CA ASN A 78 8.89 10.46 -17.02
C ASN A 78 9.04 11.79 -16.27
N TRP A 79 9.66 12.80 -16.90
CA TRP A 79 9.78 14.13 -16.32
C TRP A 79 8.44 14.83 -16.15
N GLY A 80 7.49 14.62 -17.09
CA GLY A 80 6.11 15.10 -16.96
C GLY A 80 5.40 14.53 -15.73
N PHE A 81 5.46 13.20 -15.54
CA PHE A 81 4.88 12.56 -14.35
C PHE A 81 5.55 13.02 -13.06
N MET A 82 6.89 13.06 -13.03
CA MET A 82 7.64 13.42 -11.82
C MET A 82 7.40 14.87 -11.41
N THR A 83 7.45 15.82 -12.35
CA THR A 83 7.24 17.25 -12.04
C THR A 83 5.81 17.49 -11.57
N ALA A 84 4.80 16.91 -12.23
CA ALA A 84 3.41 17.02 -11.81
C ALA A 84 3.17 16.43 -10.41
N PHE A 85 3.75 15.27 -10.11
CA PHE A 85 3.68 14.64 -8.79
C PHE A 85 4.36 15.49 -7.71
N ARG A 86 5.60 15.94 -7.98
CA ARG A 86 6.37 16.81 -7.09
C ARG A 86 5.62 18.08 -6.76
N ASP A 87 5.04 18.74 -7.75
CA ASP A 87 4.35 20.03 -7.57
C ASP A 87 3.12 19.87 -6.67
N ARG A 88 2.37 18.76 -6.82
CA ARG A 88 1.28 18.42 -5.91
C ARG A 88 1.78 18.16 -4.49
N LEU A 89 2.89 17.42 -4.36
CA LEU A 89 3.48 17.14 -3.05
C LEU A 89 3.95 18.43 -2.37
N ALA A 90 4.66 19.30 -3.09
CA ALA A 90 5.17 20.57 -2.58
C ALA A 90 4.09 21.61 -2.26
N ALA A 91 2.93 21.55 -2.94
CA ALA A 91 1.80 22.42 -2.67
C ALA A 91 1.01 22.02 -1.41
N ALA A 92 1.15 20.78 -0.95
CA ALA A 92 0.46 20.29 0.24
C ALA A 92 1.22 20.63 1.53
N PRO A 93 0.53 20.85 2.65
CA PRO A 93 1.17 21.11 3.94
C PRO A 93 1.90 19.88 4.50
N THR A 94 1.46 18.68 4.13
CA THR A 94 2.06 17.40 4.55
C THR A 94 1.94 16.34 3.44
N VAL A 95 2.74 15.29 3.56
CA VAL A 95 2.66 14.08 2.71
C VAL A 95 1.27 13.45 2.80
N GLU A 96 0.71 13.35 4.00
CA GLU A 96 -0.65 12.85 4.24
C GLU A 96 -1.70 13.69 3.49
N ALA A 97 -1.60 15.01 3.57
CA ALA A 97 -2.52 15.91 2.88
C ALA A 97 -2.41 15.78 1.35
N ALA A 98 -1.19 15.64 0.81
CA ALA A 98 -0.98 15.36 -0.61
C ALA A 98 -1.63 14.03 -1.04
N TYR A 99 -1.45 12.97 -0.24
CA TYR A 99 -2.05 11.67 -0.50
C TYR A 99 -3.58 11.72 -0.46
N LEU A 100 -4.17 12.37 0.54
CA LEU A 100 -5.61 12.55 0.65
C LEU A 100 -6.18 13.35 -0.52
N ASP A 101 -5.49 14.41 -0.95
CA ASP A 101 -5.89 15.20 -2.14
C ASP A 101 -5.87 14.33 -3.41
N LEU A 102 -4.78 13.60 -3.65
CA LEU A 102 -4.63 12.67 -4.78
C LEU A 102 -5.75 11.62 -4.79
N VAL A 103 -6.08 11.05 -3.64
CA VAL A 103 -7.11 10.01 -3.55
C VAL A 103 -8.52 10.58 -3.71
N ARG A 104 -8.82 11.74 -3.11
CA ARG A 104 -10.17 12.34 -3.11
C ARG A 104 -10.50 13.05 -4.42
N ARG A 105 -9.54 13.76 -5.03
CA ARG A 105 -9.74 14.52 -6.28
C ARG A 105 -9.30 13.76 -7.54
N GLY A 106 -8.70 12.60 -7.36
CA GLY A 106 -8.16 11.78 -8.44
C GLY A 106 -6.66 12.03 -8.65
N ALA A 107 -5.94 10.92 -8.80
CA ALA A 107 -4.50 10.91 -9.01
C ALA A 107 -4.10 11.42 -10.41
N GLY A 108 -5.06 11.62 -11.31
CA GLY A 108 -4.81 12.05 -12.68
C GLY A 108 -3.83 11.10 -13.37
N ALA A 109 -2.71 11.65 -13.84
CA ALA A 109 -1.66 10.89 -14.51
C ALA A 109 -0.56 10.38 -13.55
N VAL A 110 -0.69 10.56 -12.24
CA VAL A 110 0.33 10.11 -11.27
C VAL A 110 0.44 8.58 -11.29
N PRO A 111 1.62 8.01 -11.58
CA PRO A 111 1.84 6.58 -11.55
C PRO A 111 1.47 5.93 -10.20
N PRO A 112 0.87 4.72 -10.19
CA PRO A 112 0.52 4.01 -8.96
C PRO A 112 1.70 3.77 -8.01
N LEU A 113 2.93 3.65 -8.55
CA LEU A 113 4.15 3.50 -7.77
C LEU A 113 4.35 4.65 -6.77
N PHE A 114 4.08 5.89 -7.18
CA PHE A 114 4.20 7.03 -6.28
C PHE A 114 3.19 6.97 -5.14
N LEU A 115 1.96 6.53 -5.41
CA LEU A 115 0.95 6.34 -4.35
C LEU A 115 1.41 5.28 -3.34
N ASN A 116 1.98 4.17 -3.81
CA ASN A 116 2.52 3.13 -2.92
C ASN A 116 3.67 3.68 -2.05
N GLN A 117 4.54 4.50 -2.62
CA GLN A 117 5.64 5.13 -1.87
C GLN A 117 5.11 6.11 -0.81
N LEU A 118 4.09 6.91 -1.13
CA LEU A 118 3.43 7.77 -0.14
C LEU A 118 2.81 6.93 0.98
N VAL A 119 2.11 5.85 0.65
CA VAL A 119 1.52 4.94 1.65
C VAL A 119 2.60 4.32 2.54
N HIS A 120 3.74 3.90 1.98
CA HIS A 120 4.86 3.34 2.75
C HIS A 120 5.37 4.35 3.79
N LEU A 121 5.59 5.59 3.35
CA LEU A 121 6.04 6.70 4.19
C LEU A 121 5.02 7.07 5.28
N ILE A 122 3.73 7.13 4.92
CA ILE A 122 2.62 7.41 5.85
C ILE A 122 2.47 6.30 6.89
N LEU A 123 2.53 5.03 6.48
CA LEU A 123 2.44 3.91 7.42
C LEU A 123 3.64 3.85 8.36
N ARG A 124 4.85 4.15 7.86
CA ARG A 124 6.02 4.25 8.74
C ARG A 124 5.82 5.30 9.84
N ASN A 125 5.18 6.42 9.50
CA ASN A 125 4.81 7.47 10.44
C ASN A 125 3.73 7.01 11.43
N ALA A 126 2.65 6.42 10.91
CA ALA A 126 1.46 5.99 11.65
C ALA A 126 1.73 4.84 12.65
N LEU A 127 2.71 3.98 12.34
CA LEU A 127 3.11 2.81 13.12
C LEU A 127 4.33 3.09 14.01
N ASP A 128 4.72 4.35 14.19
CA ASP A 128 5.79 4.70 15.11
C ASP A 128 5.45 4.29 16.55
N GLY A 129 6.39 3.60 17.20
CA GLY A 129 6.19 2.99 18.53
C GLY A 129 5.49 1.64 18.52
N VAL A 130 5.12 1.08 17.36
CA VAL A 130 4.58 -0.29 17.27
C VAL A 130 5.73 -1.29 17.31
N ASP A 131 5.76 -2.11 18.37
CA ASP A 131 6.80 -3.12 18.61
C ASP A 131 6.39 -4.54 18.18
N ASP A 132 5.20 -4.73 17.59
CA ASP A 132 4.70 -6.04 17.15
C ASP A 132 5.02 -6.30 15.66
N PRO A 133 5.93 -7.25 15.35
CA PRO A 133 6.28 -7.61 13.97
C PRO A 133 5.11 -8.08 13.11
N TYR A 134 4.04 -8.66 13.70
CA TYR A 134 2.88 -9.08 12.92
C TYR A 134 2.11 -7.88 12.36
N VAL A 135 2.02 -6.78 13.12
CA VAL A 135 1.39 -5.54 12.66
C VAL A 135 2.22 -4.93 11.53
N LEU A 136 3.54 -4.82 11.73
CA LEU A 136 4.44 -4.26 10.74
C LEU A 136 4.43 -5.10 9.46
N ARG A 137 4.65 -6.42 9.55
CA ARG A 137 4.63 -7.30 8.38
C ARG A 137 3.30 -7.26 7.62
N ALA A 138 2.16 -7.21 8.33
CA ALA A 138 0.85 -7.12 7.72
C ALA A 138 0.61 -5.75 7.05
N ALA A 139 1.15 -4.67 7.60
CA ALA A 139 1.05 -3.34 7.02
C ALA A 139 1.81 -3.22 5.68
N GLU A 140 2.80 -4.07 5.41
CA GLU A 140 3.50 -4.12 4.11
C GLU A 140 2.54 -4.39 2.93
N LEU A 141 1.42 -5.08 3.17
CA LEU A 141 0.41 -5.36 2.15
C LEU A 141 -0.16 -4.09 1.50
N PHE A 142 -0.14 -2.96 2.23
CA PHE A 142 -0.72 -1.70 1.80
C PHE A 142 0.07 -1.03 0.67
N TYR A 143 1.37 -1.30 0.57
CA TYR A 143 2.24 -0.67 -0.42
C TYR A 143 3.02 -1.68 -1.28
N ARG A 144 2.99 -2.98 -0.95
CA ARG A 144 3.63 -4.03 -1.73
C ARG A 144 2.65 -5.14 -2.15
N PRO A 145 2.54 -5.46 -3.45
CA PRO A 145 1.79 -6.61 -3.92
C PRO A 145 2.28 -7.91 -3.28
N GLN A 146 1.38 -8.81 -2.92
CA GLN A 146 1.72 -10.12 -2.38
C GLN A 146 1.28 -11.23 -3.33
N ARG A 147 2.02 -12.33 -3.35
CA ARG A 147 1.63 -13.59 -3.99
C ARG A 147 1.08 -14.55 -2.92
N ALA A 148 -0.11 -15.05 -3.18
CA ALA A 148 -0.78 -16.01 -2.32
C ALA A 148 -0.41 -17.45 -2.72
N SER A 149 0.01 -18.24 -1.73
CA SER A 149 0.28 -19.68 -1.90
C SER A 149 -0.38 -20.48 -0.78
N ARG A 150 -0.53 -21.79 -1.00
CA ARG A 150 -1.03 -22.72 0.01
C ARG A 150 0.10 -23.66 0.38
N HIS A 151 0.56 -23.56 1.62
CA HIS A 151 1.63 -24.40 2.16
C HIS A 151 1.11 -25.11 3.41
N GLU A 152 1.21 -26.44 3.44
CA GLU A 152 0.69 -27.28 4.54
C GLU A 152 -0.77 -26.96 4.94
N GLY A 153 -1.61 -26.61 3.95
CA GLY A 153 -3.02 -26.25 4.16
C GLY A 153 -3.25 -24.81 4.65
N ALA A 154 -2.20 -24.06 5.00
CA ALA A 154 -2.27 -22.66 5.37
C ALA A 154 -2.12 -21.74 4.14
N LEU A 155 -2.91 -20.65 4.12
CA LEU A 155 -2.75 -19.57 3.15
C LEU A 155 -1.61 -18.65 3.58
N LEU A 156 -0.57 -18.55 2.77
CA LEU A 156 0.58 -17.68 2.97
C LEU A 156 0.56 -16.52 1.96
N LEU A 157 0.99 -15.34 2.42
CA LEU A 157 1.24 -14.17 1.59
C LEU A 157 2.72 -13.82 1.63
N ALA A 158 3.38 -13.84 0.48
CA ALA A 158 4.78 -13.43 0.33
C ALA A 158 4.90 -12.25 -0.62
N ASP A 159 5.94 -11.43 -0.45
CA ASP A 159 6.16 -10.28 -1.32
C ASP A 159 6.35 -10.70 -2.78
N ALA A 160 5.56 -10.12 -3.69
CA ALA A 160 5.54 -10.56 -5.08
C ALA A 160 6.89 -10.31 -5.80
N GLU A 161 7.57 -9.21 -5.50
CA GLU A 161 8.87 -8.89 -6.11
C GLU A 161 9.96 -9.84 -5.60
N VAL A 162 9.95 -10.17 -4.30
CA VAL A 162 10.89 -11.16 -3.73
C VAL A 162 10.69 -12.55 -4.35
N ILE A 163 9.43 -12.96 -4.59
CA ILE A 163 9.16 -14.24 -5.27
C ILE A 163 9.69 -14.19 -6.71
N GLU A 164 9.36 -13.14 -7.46
CA GLU A 164 9.79 -12.99 -8.86
C GLU A 164 11.32 -13.01 -9.00
N ALA A 165 12.03 -12.30 -8.14
CA ALA A 165 13.50 -12.31 -8.10
C ALA A 165 14.06 -13.72 -7.85
N ARG A 166 13.51 -14.45 -6.87
CA ARG A 166 13.94 -15.83 -6.58
C ARG A 166 13.63 -16.80 -7.72
N GLU A 167 12.50 -16.63 -8.40
CA GLU A 167 12.13 -17.44 -9.56
C GLU A 167 13.04 -17.17 -10.76
N ALA A 168 13.50 -15.92 -10.95
CA ALA A 168 14.46 -15.55 -11.98
C ALA A 168 15.86 -16.14 -11.74
N GLU A 169 16.28 -16.25 -10.49
CA GLU A 169 17.57 -16.83 -10.10
C GLU A 169 17.62 -18.37 -10.13
N ARG A 170 16.45 -19.04 -10.09
CA ARG A 170 16.38 -20.50 -10.05
C ARG A 170 16.86 -21.12 -11.38
N PRO A 171 17.79 -22.09 -11.35
CA PRO A 171 18.18 -22.83 -12.55
C PRO A 171 16.96 -23.54 -13.14
N ARG A 172 16.50 -23.10 -14.31
CA ARG A 172 15.44 -23.78 -15.07
C ARG A 172 16.03 -25.05 -15.68
N SER A 173 16.07 -26.15 -14.92
CA SER A 173 16.26 -27.47 -15.53
C SER A 173 14.94 -27.87 -16.19
N PRO A 174 14.87 -27.98 -17.54
CA PRO A 174 13.61 -28.28 -18.24
C PRO A 174 13.03 -29.64 -17.85
N LEU A 175 13.88 -30.60 -17.45
CA LEU A 175 13.47 -31.91 -16.96
C LEU A 175 12.77 -31.83 -15.60
N LEU A 176 13.29 -31.06 -14.64
CA LEU A 176 12.65 -30.86 -13.33
C LEU A 176 11.33 -30.09 -13.44
N ALA A 177 11.24 -29.14 -14.39
CA ALA A 177 9.99 -28.45 -14.69
C ALA A 177 8.90 -29.40 -15.26
N MET A 178 9.29 -30.45 -16.00
CA MET A 178 8.36 -31.47 -16.52
C MET A 178 7.83 -32.41 -15.43
N PHE A 179 8.51 -32.54 -14.28
CA PHE A 179 8.04 -33.32 -13.13
C PHE A 179 7.19 -32.52 -12.15
N GLY A 180 6.95 -31.22 -12.39
CA GLY A 180 6.24 -30.35 -11.45
C GLY A 180 6.99 -30.12 -10.14
N GLU A 181 8.26 -30.55 -10.05
CA GLU A 181 9.12 -30.46 -8.87
C GLU A 181 9.84 -29.10 -8.77
N GLY A 182 9.20 -28.04 -9.24
CA GLY A 182 9.56 -26.68 -8.85
C GLY A 182 9.03 -26.42 -7.45
N GLY A 183 9.64 -27.05 -6.43
CA GLY A 183 9.20 -26.88 -5.03
C GLY A 183 9.05 -25.39 -4.71
N GLU A 184 7.99 -25.01 -3.98
CA GLU A 184 7.79 -23.61 -3.57
C GLU A 184 9.10 -23.09 -2.93
N PRO A 185 9.52 -21.83 -3.21
CA PRO A 185 10.65 -21.25 -2.51
C PRO A 185 10.47 -21.44 -1.00
N ASP A 186 11.55 -21.80 -0.30
CA ASP A 186 11.51 -21.87 1.16
C ASP A 186 11.16 -20.46 1.66
N LEU A 187 9.93 -20.31 2.13
CA LEU A 187 9.38 -19.05 2.58
C LEU A 187 9.52 -19.04 4.09
N ASP A 188 10.25 -18.05 4.58
CA ASP A 188 10.41 -17.86 6.01
C ASP A 188 9.12 -17.25 6.57
N VAL A 189 8.22 -18.10 7.05
CA VAL A 189 6.91 -17.71 7.56
C VAL A 189 7.07 -17.07 8.92
N LEU A 190 6.52 -15.87 9.12
CA LEU A 190 6.52 -15.19 10.40
C LEU A 190 5.76 -16.01 11.47
N ASP A 191 6.49 -16.36 12.53
CA ASP A 191 6.00 -17.06 13.72
C ASP A 191 6.64 -16.48 15.01
N ASP A 192 6.22 -16.97 16.17
CA ASP A 192 6.70 -16.46 17.46
C ASP A 192 8.19 -16.78 17.74
N GLY A 193 8.75 -17.80 17.10
CA GLY A 193 10.15 -18.21 17.24
C GLY A 193 11.09 -17.34 16.41
N ASN A 194 10.64 -16.84 15.25
CA ASN A 194 11.46 -16.02 14.35
C ASN A 194 11.08 -14.53 14.30
N ALA A 195 9.96 -14.09 14.92
CA ALA A 195 9.45 -12.72 14.82
C ALA A 195 10.47 -11.64 15.21
N TRP A 196 11.39 -11.93 16.13
CA TRP A 196 12.46 -11.00 16.51
C TRP A 196 13.42 -10.67 15.36
N THR A 197 13.53 -11.52 14.33
CA THR A 197 14.39 -11.29 13.16
C THR A 197 13.79 -10.29 12.17
N TYR A 198 12.48 -10.01 12.27
CA TYR A 198 11.77 -9.10 11.36
C TYR A 198 12.45 -7.74 11.24
N TRP A 199 12.94 -7.18 12.36
CA TRP A 199 13.57 -5.86 12.40
C TRP A 199 14.75 -5.73 11.43
N SER A 200 15.63 -6.73 11.40
CA SER A 200 16.77 -6.79 10.47
C SER A 200 16.40 -7.06 9.02
N ARG A 201 15.13 -7.38 8.75
CA ARG A 201 14.62 -7.84 7.45
C ARG A 201 13.48 -6.99 6.90
N SER A 202 13.09 -5.95 7.65
CA SER A 202 11.92 -5.12 7.34
C SER A 202 12.04 -4.45 5.96
N ASP A 203 13.25 -4.04 5.55
CA ASP A 203 13.52 -3.50 4.21
C ASP A 203 13.73 -4.56 3.12
N ALA A 204 13.95 -5.82 3.51
CA ALA A 204 14.15 -6.93 2.57
C ALA A 204 12.84 -7.63 2.19
N HIS A 205 11.76 -7.43 2.95
CA HIS A 205 10.43 -7.99 2.69
C HIS A 205 10.40 -9.52 2.51
N THR A 206 11.35 -10.23 3.14
CA THR A 206 11.58 -11.66 2.88
C THR A 206 10.73 -12.63 3.70
N MET A 207 9.99 -12.13 4.70
CA MET A 207 9.14 -13.00 5.53
C MET A 207 7.76 -13.18 4.90
N ALA A 208 7.20 -14.38 4.94
CA ALA A 208 5.82 -14.64 4.54
C ALA A 208 4.85 -14.45 5.72
N LEU A 209 3.63 -14.00 5.43
CA LEU A 209 2.57 -13.83 6.41
C LEU A 209 1.57 -14.99 6.28
N ASN A 210 1.42 -15.79 7.33
CA ASN A 210 0.38 -16.82 7.38
C ASN A 210 -0.97 -16.21 7.72
N LEU A 211 -1.75 -15.81 6.72
CA LEU A 211 -3.06 -15.20 6.91
C LEU A 211 -4.16 -16.25 7.20
N GLY A 212 -3.98 -17.48 6.71
CA GLY A 212 -4.98 -18.54 6.77
C GLY A 212 -5.18 -19.13 8.16
N SER A 213 -4.11 -19.54 8.85
CA SER A 213 -4.23 -20.27 10.12
C SER A 213 -3.73 -19.50 11.34
N ASN A 214 -2.84 -18.50 11.19
CA ASN A 214 -2.31 -17.75 12.32
C ASN A 214 -3.22 -16.55 12.70
N PRO A 215 -3.86 -16.55 13.89
CA PRO A 215 -4.70 -15.44 14.33
C PRO A 215 -3.94 -14.12 14.51
N LYS A 216 -2.64 -14.17 14.85
CA LYS A 216 -1.80 -12.97 15.03
C LYS A 216 -1.59 -12.22 13.73
N SER A 217 -1.45 -12.92 12.60
CA SER A 217 -1.35 -12.29 11.29
C SER A 217 -2.61 -11.49 10.94
N ARG A 218 -3.80 -12.05 11.19
CA ARG A 218 -5.06 -11.34 10.95
C ARG A 218 -5.26 -10.20 11.93
N ALA A 219 -4.94 -10.39 13.20
CA ALA A 219 -4.96 -9.32 14.19
C ALA A 219 -3.99 -8.18 13.82
N GLY A 220 -2.79 -8.52 13.33
CA GLY A 220 -1.79 -7.58 12.83
C GLY A 220 -2.33 -6.73 11.67
N LEU A 221 -2.97 -7.37 10.69
CA LEU A 221 -3.62 -6.65 9.58
C LEU A 221 -4.74 -5.74 10.08
N ALA A 222 -5.55 -6.20 11.03
CA ALA A 222 -6.60 -5.39 11.63
C ALA A 222 -6.03 -4.15 12.35
N ARG A 223 -4.96 -4.30 13.13
CA ARG A 223 -4.27 -3.17 13.78
C ARG A 223 -3.64 -2.21 12.77
N ALA A 224 -3.10 -2.71 11.66
CA ALA A 224 -2.57 -1.88 10.59
C ALA A 224 -3.67 -1.01 9.96
N VAL A 225 -4.86 -1.58 9.70
CA VAL A 225 -6.03 -0.83 9.22
C VAL A 225 -6.42 0.28 10.21
N GLU A 226 -6.51 -0.04 11.50
CA GLU A 226 -6.84 0.95 12.54
C GLU A 226 -5.83 2.08 12.60
N ALA A 227 -4.53 1.75 12.58
CA ALA A 227 -3.47 2.75 12.62
C ALA A 227 -3.55 3.67 11.40
N PHE A 228 -3.79 3.12 10.21
CA PHE A 228 -3.94 3.87 8.96
C PHE A 228 -5.16 4.82 9.01
N VAL A 229 -6.33 4.30 9.41
CA VAL A 229 -7.58 5.08 9.50
C VAL A 229 -7.46 6.17 10.57
N ARG A 230 -6.91 5.86 11.75
CA ARG A 230 -6.69 6.82 12.82
C ARG A 230 -5.72 7.92 12.40
N HIS A 231 -4.64 7.55 11.71
CA HIS A 231 -3.61 8.51 11.30
C HIS A 231 -4.08 9.44 10.19
N LEU A 232 -4.74 8.92 9.16
CA LEU A 232 -5.14 9.71 7.98
C LEU A 232 -6.49 10.39 8.11
N LEU A 233 -7.46 9.78 8.78
CA LEU A 233 -8.83 10.29 8.83
C LEU A 233 -9.19 10.85 10.21
N HIS A 234 -8.28 10.73 11.17
CA HIS A 234 -8.53 11.08 12.57
C HIS A 234 -9.77 10.37 13.15
N GLU A 235 -10.01 9.14 12.70
CA GLU A 235 -11.12 8.31 13.16
C GLU A 235 -10.62 7.15 14.03
N THR A 236 -11.23 7.01 15.20
CA THR A 236 -10.94 5.85 16.06
C THR A 236 -11.89 4.72 15.70
N VAL A 237 -11.32 3.62 15.23
CA VAL A 237 -12.07 2.42 14.82
C VAL A 237 -11.52 1.18 15.50
N SER A 238 -12.38 0.19 15.73
CA SER A 238 -11.98 -1.17 16.12
C SER A 238 -12.18 -2.11 14.94
N VAL A 239 -11.16 -2.88 14.60
CA VAL A 239 -11.17 -3.86 13.51
C VAL A 239 -10.93 -5.26 14.07
N GLU A 240 -11.85 -6.17 13.80
CA GLU A 240 -11.83 -7.55 14.29
C GLU A 240 -11.89 -8.54 13.12
N PRO A 241 -11.00 -9.54 13.04
CA PRO A 241 -11.12 -10.60 12.05
C PRO A 241 -12.37 -11.45 12.31
N VAL A 242 -13.12 -11.76 11.25
CA VAL A 242 -14.31 -12.63 11.32
C VAL A 242 -14.20 -13.77 10.31
N ALA A 243 -14.80 -14.92 10.62
CA ALA A 243 -14.76 -16.08 9.72
C ALA A 243 -15.75 -15.97 8.55
N GLU A 244 -16.89 -15.31 8.77
CA GLU A 244 -17.96 -15.19 7.79
C GLU A 244 -18.85 -13.98 8.10
N MET A 245 -19.59 -13.52 7.09
CA MET A 245 -20.55 -12.42 7.20
C MET A 245 -21.93 -12.99 7.59
N ARG A 246 -22.19 -13.08 8.90
CA ARG A 246 -23.46 -13.62 9.44
C ARG A 246 -24.58 -12.59 9.63
N ASP A 247 -24.32 -11.30 9.42
CA ASP A 247 -25.32 -10.26 9.66
C ASP A 247 -26.30 -10.17 8.48
N ALA A 248 -27.54 -10.61 8.73
CA ALA A 248 -28.64 -10.52 7.76
C ALA A 248 -28.99 -9.07 7.40
N ASP A 249 -28.53 -8.10 8.19
CA ASP A 249 -28.80 -6.67 8.02
C ASP A 249 -27.49 -5.88 7.80
N TRP A 250 -26.55 -6.44 7.04
CA TRP A 250 -25.31 -5.76 6.67
C TRP A 250 -25.61 -4.44 5.92
N ARG A 251 -25.03 -3.33 6.41
CA ARG A 251 -25.33 -1.97 5.93
C ARG A 251 -24.23 -1.32 5.10
N TRP A 252 -23.02 -1.89 5.14
CA TRP A 252 -21.90 -1.33 4.41
C TRP A 252 -20.78 -2.35 4.26
N PHE A 253 -20.00 -2.22 3.20
CA PHE A 253 -18.74 -2.92 3.06
C PHE A 253 -17.70 -2.03 2.37
N THR A 254 -16.44 -2.38 2.56
CA THR A 254 -15.31 -1.78 1.86
C THR A 254 -14.39 -2.90 1.39
N GLY A 255 -14.24 -3.04 0.07
CA GLY A 255 -13.22 -3.95 -0.48
C GLY A 255 -11.83 -3.38 -0.24
N LEU A 256 -10.94 -4.16 0.36
CA LEU A 256 -9.53 -3.77 0.57
C LEU A 256 -8.71 -3.86 -0.71
N ASP A 257 -9.21 -4.53 -1.75
CA ASP A 257 -8.62 -4.61 -3.08
C ASP A 257 -9.70 -4.57 -4.18
N ALA A 258 -9.27 -4.63 -5.44
CA ALA A 258 -10.17 -4.55 -6.59
C ALA A 258 -11.13 -5.75 -6.68
N GLU A 259 -10.65 -6.95 -6.38
CA GLU A 259 -11.46 -8.17 -6.46
C GLU A 259 -12.47 -8.20 -5.30
N ALA A 260 -12.03 -7.86 -4.09
CA ALA A 260 -12.93 -7.72 -2.96
C ALA A 260 -14.03 -6.68 -3.19
N THR A 261 -13.69 -5.57 -3.85
CA THR A 261 -14.68 -4.55 -4.25
C THR A 261 -15.68 -5.12 -5.24
N ARG A 262 -15.22 -5.90 -6.23
CA ARG A 262 -16.06 -6.55 -7.23
C ARG A 262 -17.03 -7.56 -6.59
N ILE A 263 -16.52 -8.43 -5.73
CA ILE A 263 -17.29 -9.45 -5.00
C ILE A 263 -18.30 -8.78 -4.07
N GLY A 264 -17.86 -7.80 -3.26
CA GLY A 264 -18.75 -7.08 -2.36
C GLY A 264 -19.86 -6.33 -3.09
N ASN A 265 -19.57 -5.73 -4.24
CA ASN A 265 -20.58 -5.07 -5.08
C ASN A 265 -21.64 -6.06 -5.61
N ALA A 266 -21.22 -7.27 -5.98
CA ALA A 266 -22.15 -8.34 -6.41
C ALA A 266 -23.07 -8.75 -5.25
N LEU A 267 -22.48 -9.04 -4.09
CA LEU A 267 -23.22 -9.34 -2.86
C LEU A 267 -24.22 -8.24 -2.51
N TRP A 268 -23.81 -6.97 -2.64
CA TRP A 268 -24.65 -5.80 -2.36
C TRP A 268 -25.87 -5.71 -3.29
N ARG A 269 -25.74 -6.15 -4.54
CA ARG A 269 -26.86 -6.23 -5.50
C ARG A 269 -27.74 -7.47 -5.31
N GLY A 270 -27.45 -8.32 -4.31
CA GLY A 270 -28.16 -9.58 -4.08
C GLY A 270 -27.77 -10.70 -5.04
N GLU A 271 -26.62 -10.57 -5.72
CA GLU A 271 -26.08 -11.63 -6.57
C GLU A 271 -25.39 -12.69 -5.69
N ALA A 272 -25.66 -13.96 -5.98
CA ALA A 272 -24.98 -15.05 -5.30
C ALA A 272 -23.57 -15.20 -5.89
N PRO A 273 -22.50 -15.13 -5.07
CA PRO A 273 -21.15 -15.28 -5.58
C PRO A 273 -20.95 -16.71 -6.06
N GLY A 274 -20.24 -16.86 -7.18
CA GLY A 274 -19.78 -18.16 -7.64
C GLY A 274 -18.80 -18.80 -6.64
N GLN A 275 -18.65 -20.12 -6.69
CA GLN A 275 -17.71 -20.83 -5.81
C GLN A 275 -16.27 -20.28 -5.94
N ASP A 276 -15.82 -20.03 -7.16
CA ASP A 276 -14.50 -19.43 -7.43
C ASP A 276 -14.32 -18.06 -6.77
N GLU A 277 -15.38 -17.27 -6.63
CA GLU A 277 -15.33 -15.94 -6.01
C GLU A 277 -15.21 -16.05 -4.49
N ILE A 278 -15.94 -17.00 -3.90
CA ILE A 278 -15.82 -17.32 -2.48
C ILE A 278 -14.41 -17.79 -2.16
N GLU A 279 -13.83 -18.66 -3.00
CA GLU A 279 -12.47 -19.18 -2.81
C GLU A 279 -11.38 -18.09 -2.94
N ARG A 280 -11.68 -16.98 -3.61
CA ARG A 280 -10.77 -15.81 -3.71
C ARG A 280 -10.82 -14.91 -2.47
N VAL A 281 -11.84 -14.99 -1.63
CA VAL A 281 -11.91 -14.21 -0.38
C VAL A 281 -10.90 -14.80 0.61
N LEU A 282 -9.92 -13.98 0.99
CA LEU A 282 -8.81 -14.40 1.86
C LEU A 282 -9.05 -14.08 3.33
N ALA A 283 -9.68 -12.93 3.60
CA ALA A 283 -9.98 -12.49 4.96
C ALA A 283 -11.18 -11.55 4.99
N LEU A 284 -11.90 -11.59 6.11
CA LEU A 284 -13.02 -10.72 6.43
C LEU A 284 -12.75 -10.05 7.76
N PHE A 285 -13.12 -8.77 7.86
CA PHE A 285 -13.05 -8.01 9.09
C PHE A 285 -14.34 -7.26 9.35
N ARG A 286 -14.61 -7.04 10.63
CA ARG A 286 -15.64 -6.13 11.12
C ARG A 286 -14.96 -4.86 11.62
N LEU A 287 -15.27 -3.72 11.01
CA LEU A 287 -14.85 -2.40 11.48
C LEU A 287 -16.01 -1.72 12.20
N THR A 288 -15.77 -1.21 13.41
CA THR A 288 -16.72 -0.40 14.17
C THR A 288 -16.12 0.96 14.51
N PHE A 289 -16.89 2.03 14.32
CA PHE A 289 -16.49 3.39 14.70
C PHE A 289 -16.73 3.60 16.20
N ALA A 290 -15.79 4.25 16.88
CA ALA A 290 -15.97 4.68 18.26
C ALA A 290 -16.94 5.86 18.35
N ASP A 291 -16.86 6.81 17.40
CA ASP A 291 -17.78 7.94 17.25
C ASP A 291 -18.66 7.76 16.02
N THR A 292 -19.95 7.49 16.23
CA THR A 292 -20.93 7.29 15.15
C THR A 292 -21.51 8.60 14.62
N SER A 293 -21.21 9.76 15.24
CA SER A 293 -21.73 11.06 14.77
C SER A 293 -21.15 11.48 13.42
N ARG A 294 -19.96 10.97 13.07
CA ARG A 294 -19.29 11.18 11.79
C ARG A 294 -19.62 10.12 10.74
N VAL A 295 -20.43 9.13 11.09
CA VAL A 295 -20.85 8.02 10.22
C VAL A 295 -22.17 8.36 9.55
N GLU A 296 -22.34 7.92 8.30
CA GLU A 296 -23.58 8.03 7.55
C GLU A 296 -24.78 7.50 8.37
N PRO A 297 -25.86 8.29 8.57
CA PRO A 297 -26.99 7.90 9.41
C PRO A 297 -27.64 6.57 9.04
N SER A 298 -27.61 6.18 7.76
CA SER A 298 -28.15 4.88 7.30
C SER A 298 -27.35 3.67 7.78
N VAL A 299 -26.08 3.85 8.15
CA VAL A 299 -25.20 2.83 8.75
C VAL A 299 -25.27 2.88 10.27
N GLY A 300 -25.21 4.08 10.86
CA GLY A 300 -25.29 4.28 12.31
C GLY A 300 -24.21 3.52 13.08
N SER A 301 -24.61 2.71 14.07
CA SER A 301 -23.69 1.90 14.89
C SER A 301 -23.41 0.51 14.33
N ARG A 302 -23.89 0.20 13.11
CA ARG A 302 -23.66 -1.10 12.47
C ARG A 302 -22.21 -1.18 11.97
N PRO A 303 -21.63 -2.39 11.94
CA PRO A 303 -20.29 -2.53 11.43
C PRO A 303 -20.18 -2.32 9.93
N VAL A 304 -18.99 -1.90 9.52
CA VAL A 304 -18.54 -1.95 8.15
C VAL A 304 -17.77 -3.25 7.94
N TYR A 305 -18.13 -4.03 6.92
CA TYR A 305 -17.38 -5.23 6.57
C TYR A 305 -16.21 -4.90 5.65
N LEU A 306 -15.00 -5.29 6.04
CA LEU A 306 -13.82 -5.19 5.18
C LEU A 306 -13.56 -6.56 4.55
N ILE A 307 -13.36 -6.58 3.24
CA ILE A 307 -13.14 -7.81 2.48
C ILE A 307 -11.74 -7.73 1.85
N LEU A 308 -10.91 -8.75 2.03
CA LEU A 308 -9.67 -8.92 1.30
C LEU A 308 -9.79 -10.16 0.41
N ALA A 309 -9.41 -10.03 -0.86
CA ALA A 309 -9.42 -11.08 -1.85
C ALA A 309 -8.12 -11.11 -2.67
N MET A 310 -7.99 -12.13 -3.51
CA MET A 310 -6.92 -12.25 -4.50
C MET A 310 -7.47 -12.33 -5.92
N THR A 311 -6.65 -11.94 -6.89
CA THR A 311 -6.95 -12.18 -8.31
C THR A 311 -6.88 -13.67 -8.65
N ALA A 312 -7.35 -14.03 -9.85
CA ALA A 312 -7.21 -15.39 -10.38
C ALA A 312 -5.74 -15.88 -10.41
N ASP A 313 -4.80 -14.96 -10.63
CA ASP A 313 -3.34 -15.22 -10.63
C ASP A 313 -2.73 -15.29 -9.23
N ARG A 314 -3.58 -15.37 -8.18
CA ARG A 314 -3.18 -15.39 -6.77
C ARG A 314 -2.36 -14.17 -6.34
N LEU A 315 -2.62 -13.02 -6.95
CA LEU A 315 -2.03 -11.75 -6.52
C LEU A 315 -2.98 -11.00 -5.59
N VAL A 316 -2.44 -10.48 -4.50
CA VAL A 316 -3.14 -9.60 -3.55
C VAL A 316 -2.55 -8.21 -3.70
N ARG A 317 -3.39 -7.23 -3.99
CA ARG A 317 -3.01 -5.81 -4.10
C ARG A 317 -3.97 -4.98 -3.29
N VAL A 318 -3.63 -4.73 -2.02
CA VAL A 318 -4.42 -3.84 -1.17
C VAL A 318 -4.43 -2.45 -1.82
N LYS A 319 -5.57 -1.80 -1.73
CA LYS A 319 -5.86 -0.46 -2.21
C LYS A 319 -6.21 0.40 -1.00
N PRO A 320 -5.22 0.97 -0.28
CA PRO A 320 -5.47 1.78 0.92
C PRO A 320 -6.39 2.98 0.65
N GLN A 321 -6.44 3.46 -0.59
CA GLN A 321 -7.39 4.50 -1.02
C GLN A 321 -8.86 4.11 -0.76
N ASN A 322 -9.18 2.82 -0.77
CA ASN A 322 -10.53 2.34 -0.48
C ASN A 322 -10.90 2.56 0.99
N LEU A 323 -9.94 2.61 1.91
CA LEU A 323 -10.19 3.00 3.31
C LEU A 323 -10.39 4.51 3.46
N VAL A 324 -9.89 5.32 2.53
CA VAL A 324 -10.10 6.78 2.53
C VAL A 324 -11.46 7.15 1.94
N THR A 325 -11.84 6.53 0.82
CA THR A 325 -13.05 6.91 0.06
C THR A 325 -14.23 5.98 0.29
N GLY A 326 -13.96 4.72 0.65
CA GLY A 326 -14.97 3.67 0.76
C GLY A 326 -15.58 3.49 2.15
N LEU A 327 -15.10 4.21 3.17
CA LEU A 327 -15.73 4.21 4.50
C LEU A 327 -16.97 5.14 4.53
N PRO A 328 -18.02 4.80 5.32
CA PRO A 328 -19.28 5.54 5.37
C PRO A 328 -19.17 6.79 6.26
N LEU A 329 -18.17 7.64 6.02
CA LEU A 329 -18.01 8.91 6.71
C LEU A 329 -18.83 10.01 6.01
N VAL A 330 -19.45 10.90 6.79
CA VAL A 330 -20.18 12.05 6.26
C VAL A 330 -19.22 13.01 5.52
N GLU A 331 -19.71 13.74 4.52
CA GLU A 331 -18.90 14.53 3.59
C GLU A 331 -17.98 15.56 4.29
N GLY A 332 -18.44 16.17 5.41
CA GLY A 332 -17.63 17.07 6.24
C GLY A 332 -16.50 16.37 7.03
N ALA A 333 -16.67 15.09 7.37
CA ALA A 333 -15.64 14.28 8.03
C ALA A 333 -14.56 13.78 7.05
N ARG A 334 -14.87 13.78 5.74
CA ARG A 334 -13.93 13.45 4.65
C ARG A 334 -13.11 14.64 4.16
N ALA A 335 -13.31 15.85 4.69
CA ALA A 335 -12.57 17.05 4.28
C ALA A 335 -11.49 17.48 5.27
N ALA A 336 -11.57 16.99 6.52
CA ALA A 336 -10.48 17.05 7.50
C ALA A 336 -9.33 16.10 7.12
#